data_AF-A0A8T1D266-F1
#
_entry.id   AF-A0A8T1D266-F1
#
_cell.length_a   1.000
_cell.length_b   1.000
_cell.length_c   1.000
_cell.angle_alpha   90.00
_cell.angle_beta   90.00
_cell.angle_gamma   90.00
#
_symmetry.space_group_name_H-M   'P 1'
#
loop_
_entity.id
_entity.type
_entity.pdbx_description
1 polymer ?
#
loop_
_entity_poly.entity_id
_entity_poly.type
_entity_poly.pdbx_seq_one_letter_code
_entity_poly.pdbx_strand_id
1 'polypeptide(L)' 'MATINKTVLVTDSTRGIGLALVEHFLRAGWNIIGTARAGSNAEKLNALVPYKVVLWIRATRLPSSR' A
#
# COMPACT_ATOMS: atom_id res chain seq x y z
N MET A 1 -12.96 26.02 3.47
CA MET A 1 -11.59 25.61 3.09
C MET A 1 -11.59 24.13 2.77
N ALA A 2 -10.96 23.70 1.67
CA ALA A 2 -10.66 22.28 1.50
C ALA A 2 -9.59 21.88 2.52
N THR A 3 -9.91 20.96 3.42
CA THR A 3 -8.93 20.35 4.33
C THR A 3 -7.98 19.50 3.49
N ILE A 4 -6.73 19.96 3.36
CA ILE A 4 -5.67 19.18 2.71
C ILE A 4 -5.30 18.02 3.64
N ASN A 5 -5.89 16.85 3.43
CA ASN A 5 -5.50 15.66 4.18
C ASN A 5 -4.13 15.17 3.70
N LYS A 6 -3.22 14.93 4.64
CA LYS A 6 -1.89 14.38 4.35
C LYS A 6 -2.03 13.03 3.63
N THR A 7 -1.13 12.76 2.69
CA THR A 7 -1.12 11.50 1.93
C THR A 7 0.16 10.72 2.22
N VAL A 8 0.04 9.43 2.51
CA VAL A 8 1.16 8.53 2.81
C VAL A 8 1.15 7.32 1.90
N LEU A 9 2.31 6.98 1.35
CA LEU A 9 2.58 5.73 0.63
C LEU A 9 3.24 4.74 1.58
N VAL A 10 2.62 3.59 1.81
CA VAL A 10 3.15 2.52 2.67
C VAL A 10 3.59 1.33 1.82
N THR A 11 4.87 0.97 1.91
CA THR A 11 5.43 -0.20 1.23
C THR A 11 5.25 -1.48 2.05
N ASP A 12 5.08 -2.62 1.38
CA ASP A 12 4.77 -3.93 2.00
C ASP A 12 3.60 -3.89 3.00
N SER A 13 2.52 -3.22 2.62
CA SER A 13 1.40 -2.87 3.51
C SER A 13 0.40 -4.01 3.79
N THR A 14 0.71 -5.23 3.37
CA THR A 14 -0.18 -6.40 3.53
C THR A 14 -0.02 -7.11 4.87
N ARG A 15 1.07 -6.83 5.61
CA ARG A 15 1.42 -7.55 6.84
C ARG A 15 2.35 -6.73 7.76
N GLY A 16 2.55 -7.23 8.97
CA GLY A 16 3.54 -6.71 9.92
C GLY A 16 3.42 -5.21 10.15
N ILE A 17 4.56 -4.51 10.13
CA ILE A 17 4.64 -3.06 10.40
C ILE A 17 3.89 -2.27 9.33
N GLY A 18 3.96 -2.67 8.06
CA GLY A 18 3.27 -1.98 6.97
C GLY A 18 1.76 -1.91 7.21
N LEU A 19 1.14 -3.03 7.61
CA LEU A 19 -0.29 -3.06 7.93
C LEU A 19 -0.63 -2.19 9.15
N ALA A 20 0.18 -2.26 10.22
CA ALA A 20 -0.04 -1.46 11.43
C ALA A 20 0.08 0.06 11.17
N LEU A 21 0.96 0.48 10.26
CA LEU A 21 1.08 1.87 9.83
C LEU A 21 -0.16 2.34 9.07
N VAL A 22 -0.71 1.51 8.17
CA VAL A 22 -1.96 1.82 7.46
C VAL A 22 -3.08 2.06 8.46
N GLU A 23 -3.26 1.15 9.43
CA GLU A 23 -4.27 1.32 10.49
C GLU A 23 -4.08 2.61 11.29
N HIS A 24 -2.84 2.91 11.69
CA HIS A 24 -2.52 4.09 12.48
C HIS A 24 -2.84 5.39 11.71
N PHE A 25 -2.41 5.50 10.46
CA PHE A 25 -2.64 6.72 9.68
C PHE A 25 -4.07 6.88 9.19
N LEU A 26 -4.81 5.79 8.96
CA LEU A 26 -6.25 5.85 8.72
C LEU A 26 -6.99 6.42 9.93
N ARG A 27 -6.65 5.97 11.15
CA ARG A 27 -7.21 6.56 12.39
C ARG A 27 -6.85 8.03 12.56
N ALA A 28 -5.72 8.47 12.01
CA ALA A 28 -5.31 9.88 11.98
C ALA A 28 -6.04 10.71 10.90
N GLY A 29 -6.90 10.10 10.08
CA GLY A 29 -7.68 10.78 9.04
C GLY A 29 -6.87 11.10 7.77
N TRP A 30 -5.77 10.38 7.52
CA TRP A 30 -4.89 10.63 6.37
C TRP A 30 -5.28 9.76 5.17
N ASN A 31 -4.89 10.21 3.97
CA ASN A 31 -5.08 9.46 2.73
C ASN A 31 -3.97 8.42 2.57
N ILE A 32 -4.31 7.14 2.55
CA ILE A 32 -3.32 6.06 2.51
C ILE A 32 -3.29 5.37 1.15
N ILE A 33 -2.09 5.33 0.57
CA ILE A 33 -1.76 4.51 -0.59
C ILE A 33 -0.99 3.29 -0.08
N GLY A 34 -1.65 2.13 -0.01
CA GLY A 34 -0.99 0.88 0.36
C GLY A 34 -0.40 0.17 -0.85
N THR A 35 0.81 -0.37 -0.75
CA THR A 35 1.34 -1.28 -1.79
C THR A 35 1.21 -2.75 -1.39
N ALA A 36 0.89 -3.58 -2.39
CA ALA A 36 0.83 -5.03 -2.26
C ALA A 36 1.56 -5.67 -3.45
N ARG A 37 2.13 -6.87 -3.25
CA ARG A 37 2.71 -7.66 -4.34
C ARG A 37 1.60 -8.39 -5.07
N ALA A 38 1.67 -8.50 -6.40
CA ALA A 38 0.80 -9.39 -7.16
C ALA A 38 0.87 -10.83 -6.59
N GLY A 39 -0.29 -11.39 -6.23
CA GLY A 39 -0.40 -12.71 -5.60
C GLY A 39 -0.18 -12.74 -4.07
N SER A 40 0.03 -11.60 -3.42
CA SER A 40 0.04 -11.54 -1.94
C SER A 40 -1.38 -11.51 -1.36
N ASN A 41 -1.56 -12.04 -0.15
CA ASN A 41 -2.83 -11.90 0.57
C ASN A 41 -2.98 -10.45 1.08
N ALA A 42 -3.80 -9.67 0.38
CA ALA A 42 -4.11 -8.28 0.71
C ALA A 42 -5.50 -8.11 1.37
N GLU A 43 -6.16 -9.19 1.81
CA GLU A 43 -7.50 -9.13 2.42
C GLU A 43 -7.55 -8.16 3.61
N LYS A 44 -6.56 -8.23 4.50
CA LYS A 44 -6.45 -7.34 5.67
C LYS A 44 -6.28 -5.88 5.26
N LEU A 45 -5.46 -5.61 4.24
CA LEU A 45 -5.26 -4.26 3.73
C LEU A 45 -6.55 -3.72 3.10
N ASN A 46 -7.25 -4.54 2.31
CA ASN A 46 -8.49 -4.14 1.65
C ASN A 46 -9.62 -3.90 2.66
N ALA A 47 -9.69 -4.68 3.74
CA ALA A 47 -10.67 -4.50 4.81
C ALA A 47 -10.52 -3.15 5.54
N LEU A 48 -9.34 -2.53 5.49
CA LEU A 48 -9.09 -1.20 6.06
C LEU A 48 -9.54 -0.06 5.13
N VAL A 49 -9.99 -0.36 3.92
CA VAL A 49 -10.49 0.62 2.92
C VAL A 49 -9.53 1.81 2.74
N PRO A 50 -8.24 1.57 2.40
CA PRO A 50 -7.31 2.66 2.13
C PRO A 50 -7.75 3.46 0.91
N TYR A 51 -7.25 4.70 0.80
CA TYR A 51 -7.55 5.58 -0.33
C TYR A 51 -7.20 4.95 -1.68
N LYS A 52 -6.08 4.21 -1.74
CA LYS A 52 -5.70 3.44 -2.94
C LYS A 52 -4.83 2.24 -2.56
N VAL A 53 -4.98 1.14 -3.30
CA VAL A 53 -4.04 0.01 -3.27
C VAL A 53 -3.31 -0.06 -4.60
N VAL A 54 -1.98 -0.15 -4.55
CA VAL A 54 -1.11 -0.27 -5.74
C VAL A 54 -0.45 -1.64 -5.74
N LEU A 55 -0.61 -2.37 -6.83
CA LEU A 55 0.02 -3.66 -7.03
C LEU A 55 1.37 -3.47 -7.72
N TRP A 56 2.42 -4.12 -7.19
CA TRP A 56 3.69 -4.27 -7.91
C TRP A 56 3.89 -5.70 -8.40
N ILE A 57 4.78 -5.84 -9.36
CA ILE A 57 5.36 -7.12 -9.77
C ILE A 57 6.85 -7.12 -9.44
N ARG A 58 7.42 -8.31 -9.22
CA ARG A 58 8.87 -8.44 -9.05
C ARG A 58 9.54 -8.06 -10.37
N ALA A 59 10.56 -7.21 -10.32
CA ALA A 59 11.41 -6.96 -11.48
C ALA A 59 12.03 -8.29 -11.95
N THR A 60 11.67 -8.73 -13.15
CA THR A 60 12.31 -9.85 -13.83
C THR A 60 13.47 -9.32 -14.65
N ARG A 61 14.59 -10.05 -14.67
CA ARG A 61 15.73 -9.68 -15.52
C ARG A 61 15.26 -9.69 -16.98
N LEU A 62 15.44 -8.59 -17.69
CA LEU A 62 15.21 -8.55 -19.13
C LEU A 62 16.13 -9.60 -19.78
N PRO A 63 15.63 -10.36 -20.78
CA PRO A 63 16.47 -11.32 -21.48
C PRO A 63 17.70 -10.60 -22.03
N SER A 64 18.89 -11.11 -21.71
CA SER A 64 20.14 -10.57 -22.24
C SER A 64 20.13 -10.78 -23.75
N SER A 65 20.22 -9.71 -24.52
CA SER A 65 20.47 -9.78 -25.96
C SER A 65 21.81 -10.48 -26.19
N ARG A 66 21.76 -11.73 -26.63
CA ARG A 66 22.89 -12.39 -27.30
C ARG A 66 22.72 -12.20 -28.80
#